data_AF-A0A9P4MXI4-F1
#
_entry.id   AF-A0A9P4MXI4-F1
#
_cell.length_a   1.000
_cell.length_b   1.000
_cell.length_c   1.000
_cell.angle_alpha   90.00
_cell.angle_beta   90.00
_cell.angle_gamma   90.00
#
_symmetry.space_group_name_H-M   'P 1'
#
loop_
_entity.id
_entity.type
_entity.pdbx_description
1 polymer ?
#
loop_
_entity_poly.entity_id
_entity_poly.type
_entity_poly.pdbx_seq_one_letter_code
_entity_poly.pdbx_strand_id
1 'polypeptide(L)'
;MSIAPGSQNGFDNSGRYGSIKWTQGNSVDHTIQVLNKIRDDYASHPAVAAIQLVNEPMGPSLDMNTVRQFYMDGWGNLRDSDVAVTFHDAFQGVTSWGDWGAGMWNLLLDTHHYEIFDMGMIAQSPDAHIGIACDFGNQMASTGKWTIAGEWTGGMTDCAKWLNGKDKGARYDGTFEGSSWIGDCAGKYSGTVATLSDADKSNIGRFIEAQLDAYERANGWIFWTWKTEGAPEWDMRDLLANGLFPQPLTARKHPGQCG
;
A
#
# COMPACT_ATOMS: atom_id res chain seq x y z
N MET A 1 5.79 11.52 0.57
CA MET A 1 6.97 11.59 1.45
C MET A 1 6.88 10.41 2.40
N SER A 2 7.86 9.51 2.39
CA SER A 2 7.72 8.23 3.12
C SER A 2 8.02 8.33 4.62
N ILE A 3 8.74 9.36 5.06
CA ILE A 3 9.28 9.50 6.42
C ILE A 3 8.95 10.87 6.97
N ALA A 4 8.36 10.93 8.17
CA ALA A 4 8.15 12.16 8.92
C ALA A 4 8.91 12.15 10.27
N PRO A 5 9.35 13.32 10.79
CA PRO A 5 10.02 13.40 12.08
C PRO A 5 9.17 12.81 13.21
N GLY A 6 9.78 11.96 14.01
CA GLY A 6 9.11 11.27 15.11
C GLY A 6 8.34 10.01 14.70
N SER A 7 8.35 9.62 13.43
CA SER A 7 7.54 8.55 12.84
C SER A 7 6.03 8.81 12.89
N GLN A 8 5.40 8.72 11.72
CA GLN A 8 3.96 8.86 11.54
C GLN A 8 3.18 7.56 11.80
N ASN A 9 3.86 6.41 11.91
CA ASN A 9 3.19 5.11 12.01
C ASN A 9 3.87 4.06 12.88
N GLY A 10 5.09 4.32 13.34
CA GLY A 10 5.85 3.38 14.17
C GLY A 10 6.40 2.18 13.41
N PHE A 11 6.23 2.12 12.09
CA PHE A 11 6.78 1.08 11.23
C PHE A 11 8.27 1.36 10.94
N ASP A 12 9.03 0.32 10.63
CA ASP A 12 10.43 0.48 10.24
C ASP A 12 10.57 1.23 8.90
N ASN A 13 9.60 1.10 7.99
CA ASN A 13 9.52 1.83 6.71
C ASN A 13 9.47 3.36 6.88
N SER A 14 9.06 3.87 8.04
CA SER A 14 9.13 5.29 8.40
C SER A 14 10.53 5.75 8.85
N GLY A 15 11.53 4.86 8.78
CA GLY A 15 12.90 5.10 9.25
C GLY A 15 13.07 5.02 10.76
N ARG A 16 12.00 4.86 11.53
CA ARG A 16 12.03 4.70 12.99
C ARG A 16 10.90 3.81 13.49
N TYR A 17 11.24 2.55 13.76
CA TYR A 17 10.34 1.60 14.41
C TYR A 17 9.99 2.02 15.86
N GLY A 18 8.75 1.77 16.28
CA GLY A 18 8.29 1.90 17.65
C GLY A 18 7.34 3.09 17.87
N SER A 19 7.62 3.92 18.87
CA SER A 19 6.74 5.04 19.26
C SER A 19 6.41 5.99 18.11
N ILE A 20 5.12 6.28 17.92
CA ILE A 20 4.63 7.34 17.04
C ILE A 20 4.73 8.67 17.78
N LYS A 21 5.55 9.59 17.24
CA LYS A 21 5.76 10.94 17.79
C LYS A 21 5.56 12.05 16.77
N TRP A 22 5.25 11.72 15.53
CA TRP A 22 4.68 12.70 14.61
C TRP A 22 3.39 13.28 15.22
N THR A 23 3.09 14.55 14.93
CA THR A 23 2.07 15.41 15.60
C THR A 23 2.46 15.95 16.99
N GLN A 24 3.66 15.66 17.50
CA GLN A 24 4.18 16.27 18.73
C GLN A 24 5.20 17.37 18.43
N GLY A 25 5.27 18.40 19.29
CA GLY A 25 6.22 19.50 19.14
C GLY A 25 6.08 20.20 17.78
N ASN A 26 7.21 20.41 17.09
CA ASN A 26 7.27 21.02 15.76
C ASN A 26 7.35 20.00 14.61
N SER A 27 7.02 18.72 14.85
CA SER A 27 7.18 17.65 13.85
C SER A 27 6.35 17.90 12.58
N VAL A 28 5.12 18.40 12.71
CA VAL A 28 4.24 18.73 11.57
C VAL A 28 4.79 19.91 10.78
N ASP A 29 5.20 20.99 11.45
CA ASP A 29 5.80 22.16 10.78
C ASP A 29 7.06 21.78 10.01
N HIS A 30 7.92 20.94 10.59
CA HIS A 30 9.10 20.45 9.90
C HIS A 30 8.75 19.56 8.70
N THR A 31 7.72 18.73 8.82
CA THR A 31 7.18 17.91 7.72
C THR A 31 6.72 18.81 6.56
N ILE A 32 5.99 19.89 6.86
CA ILE A 32 5.55 20.88 5.88
C ILE A 32 6.73 21.62 5.24
N GLN A 33 7.75 22.01 6.02
CA GLN A 33 8.95 22.65 5.48
C GLN A 33 9.67 21.76 4.46
N VAL A 34 9.81 20.46 4.75
CA VAL A 34 10.38 19.48 3.82
C VAL A 34 9.52 19.34 2.57
N LEU A 35 8.19 19.23 2.73
CA LEU A 35 7.27 19.17 1.58
C LEU A 35 7.33 20.40 0.70
N ASN A 36 7.45 21.60 1.27
CA ASN A 36 7.63 22.82 0.51
C ASN A 36 8.94 22.81 -0.28
N LYS A 37 10.02 22.26 0.28
CA LYS A 37 11.26 22.07 -0.47
C LYS A 37 11.10 21.09 -1.63
N ILE A 38 10.40 19.97 -1.41
CA ILE A 38 10.09 18.99 -2.48
C ILE A 38 9.26 19.65 -3.59
N ARG A 39 8.25 20.45 -3.23
CA ARG A 39 7.47 21.25 -4.19
C ARG A 39 8.38 22.15 -5.01
N ASP A 40 9.19 22.98 -4.34
CA ASP A 40 10.02 23.99 -4.99
C ASP A 40 11.04 23.36 -5.95
N ASP A 41 11.55 22.18 -5.61
CA ASP A 41 12.53 21.46 -6.42
C ASP A 41 11.92 20.69 -7.60
N TYR A 42 10.72 20.13 -7.42
CA TYR A 42 10.22 19.07 -8.32
C TYR A 42 8.84 19.32 -8.93
N ALA A 43 7.97 20.16 -8.34
CA ALA A 43 6.58 20.28 -8.79
C ALA A 43 6.43 20.92 -10.20
N SER A 44 7.46 21.61 -10.68
CA SER A 44 7.49 22.16 -12.05
C SER A 44 8.12 21.22 -13.08
N HIS A 45 8.65 20.07 -12.65
CA HIS A 45 9.30 19.13 -13.55
C HIS A 45 8.24 18.31 -14.30
N PRO A 46 8.27 18.23 -15.65
CA PRO A 46 7.19 17.63 -16.46
C PRO A 46 7.01 16.12 -16.24
N ALA A 47 7.98 15.45 -15.61
CA ALA A 47 7.87 14.04 -15.24
C ALA A 47 7.15 13.79 -13.90
N VAL A 48 6.86 14.83 -13.11
CA VAL A 48 6.21 14.69 -11.81
C VAL A 48 4.72 14.93 -11.99
N ALA A 49 3.93 13.86 -11.90
CA ALA A 49 2.47 13.95 -12.01
C ALA A 49 1.79 14.21 -10.65
N ALA A 50 2.42 13.81 -9.56
CA ALA A 50 1.83 13.85 -8.23
C ALA A 50 2.90 13.96 -7.14
N ILE A 51 2.54 14.59 -6.02
CA ILE A 51 3.34 14.62 -4.79
C ILE A 51 2.47 14.11 -3.64
N GLN A 52 2.89 13.03 -3.01
CA GLN A 52 2.24 12.50 -1.81
C GLN A 52 2.74 13.21 -0.55
N LEU A 53 1.81 13.72 0.27
CA LEU A 53 2.11 14.50 1.46
C LEU A 53 2.83 13.68 2.54
N VAL A 54 2.26 12.55 2.93
CA VAL A 54 2.92 11.63 3.87
C VAL A 54 2.39 10.21 3.65
N ASN A 55 3.29 9.23 3.72
CA ASN A 55 2.97 7.83 3.61
C ASN A 55 2.36 7.30 4.92
N GLU A 56 1.28 6.55 4.83
CA GLU A 56 0.76 5.71 5.92
C GLU A 56 0.70 6.38 7.31
N PRO A 57 0.18 7.61 7.50
CA PRO A 57 0.02 8.10 8.86
C PRO A 57 -0.96 7.19 9.61
N MET A 58 -0.58 6.73 10.81
CA MET A 58 -1.36 5.77 11.59
C MET A 58 -2.58 6.46 12.23
N GLY A 59 -3.61 6.70 11.44
CA GLY A 59 -4.83 7.40 11.84
C GLY A 59 -5.43 6.91 13.16
N PRO A 60 -5.57 5.60 13.41
CA PRO A 60 -6.06 5.07 14.69
C PRO A 60 -5.24 5.45 15.93
N SER A 61 -3.97 5.87 15.76
CA SER A 61 -3.07 6.29 16.85
C SER A 61 -2.76 7.78 16.86
N LEU A 62 -3.39 8.55 15.96
CA LEU A 62 -3.15 9.99 15.78
C LEU A 62 -4.45 10.77 15.97
N ASP A 63 -4.33 12.06 16.29
CA ASP A 63 -5.47 12.97 16.18
C ASP A 63 -5.77 13.25 14.71
N MET A 64 -6.87 12.67 14.21
CA MET A 64 -7.29 12.82 12.82
C MET A 64 -7.69 14.26 12.45
N ASN A 65 -7.98 15.15 13.40
CA ASN A 65 -8.14 16.57 13.09
C ASN A 65 -6.81 17.19 12.68
N THR A 66 -5.74 16.86 13.40
CA THR A 66 -4.38 17.28 13.06
C THR A 66 -3.93 16.71 11.71
N VAL A 67 -4.21 15.43 11.42
CA VAL A 67 -3.88 14.82 10.12
C VAL A 67 -4.63 15.51 8.97
N ARG A 68 -5.93 15.77 9.13
CA ARG A 68 -6.71 16.49 8.11
C ARG A 68 -6.21 17.91 7.91
N GLN A 69 -5.90 18.63 8.99
CA GLN A 69 -5.33 19.98 8.88
C GLN A 69 -3.99 19.96 8.14
N PHE A 70 -3.11 19.00 8.45
CA PHE A 70 -1.86 18.81 7.71
C PHE A 70 -2.10 18.56 6.21
N TYR A 71 -3.12 17.76 5.85
CA TYR A 71 -3.50 17.58 4.44
C TYR A 71 -4.02 18.86 3.78
N MET A 72 -4.82 19.66 4.51
CA MET A 72 -5.28 20.97 4.03
C MET A 72 -4.11 21.94 3.78
N ASP A 73 -3.15 21.98 4.70
CA ASP A 73 -1.97 22.86 4.60
C ASP A 73 -1.06 22.42 3.46
N GLY A 74 -0.82 21.10 3.33
CA GLY A 74 -0.05 20.53 2.23
C GLY A 74 -0.68 20.83 0.86
N TRP A 75 -1.99 20.65 0.73
CA TRP A 75 -2.72 21.06 -0.47
C TRP A 75 -2.63 22.56 -0.70
N GLY A 76 -2.84 23.39 0.33
CA GLY A 76 -2.76 24.84 0.21
C GLY A 76 -1.41 25.33 -0.32
N ASN A 77 -0.33 24.64 0.06
CA ASN A 77 1.02 24.93 -0.40
C ASN A 77 1.33 24.41 -1.81
N LEU A 78 0.62 23.39 -2.29
CA LEU A 78 0.81 22.76 -3.61
C LEU A 78 -0.24 23.19 -4.63
N ARG A 79 -1.33 23.83 -4.22
CA ARG A 79 -2.49 24.08 -5.10
C ARG A 79 -2.11 24.87 -6.34
N ASP A 80 -1.16 25.80 -6.30
CA ASP A 80 -0.80 26.60 -7.48
C ASP A 80 0.23 25.89 -8.40
N SER A 81 0.47 24.59 -8.20
CA SER A 81 1.35 23.76 -9.03
C SER A 81 0.59 22.80 -9.95
N ASP A 82 1.27 22.24 -10.94
CA ASP A 82 0.67 21.35 -11.94
C ASP A 82 0.52 19.88 -11.47
N VAL A 83 0.96 19.55 -10.25
CA VAL A 83 0.93 18.18 -9.73
C VAL A 83 -0.38 17.88 -9.00
N ALA A 84 -0.80 16.61 -9.02
CA ALA A 84 -1.82 16.13 -8.10
C ALA A 84 -1.28 16.08 -6.66
N VAL A 85 -2.07 16.58 -5.71
CA VAL A 85 -1.77 16.49 -4.27
C VAL A 85 -2.30 15.14 -3.77
N THR A 86 -1.38 14.23 -3.49
CA THR A 86 -1.72 12.87 -3.06
C THR A 86 -1.72 12.78 -1.54
N PHE A 87 -2.73 12.13 -0.97
CA PHE A 87 -2.84 11.91 0.47
C PHE A 87 -3.25 10.46 0.74
N HIS A 88 -2.57 9.83 1.70
CA HIS A 88 -2.87 8.46 2.11
C HIS A 88 -4.15 8.42 2.97
N ASP A 89 -4.92 7.34 2.87
CA ASP A 89 -6.19 7.15 3.59
C ASP A 89 -6.09 7.06 5.13
N ALA A 90 -4.87 7.11 5.66
CA ALA A 90 -4.54 6.99 7.08
C ALA A 90 -5.13 5.76 7.79
N PHE A 91 -5.28 4.64 7.06
CA PHE A 91 -5.93 3.41 7.51
C PHE A 91 -7.39 3.60 7.95
N GLN A 92 -8.06 4.65 7.46
CA GLN A 92 -9.48 4.90 7.71
C GLN A 92 -10.40 4.19 6.70
N GLY A 93 -9.82 3.62 5.64
CA GLY A 93 -10.56 3.11 4.48
C GLY A 93 -10.97 4.23 3.52
N VAL A 94 -11.00 3.90 2.24
CA VAL A 94 -11.21 4.89 1.16
C VAL A 94 -12.56 5.62 1.25
N THR A 95 -13.61 4.95 1.69
CA THR A 95 -14.97 5.51 1.77
C THR A 95 -15.11 6.58 2.85
N SER A 96 -14.30 6.53 3.91
CA SER A 96 -14.25 7.52 4.99
C SER A 96 -13.80 8.91 4.51
N TRP A 97 -13.19 9.00 3.33
CA TRP A 97 -12.72 10.24 2.75
C TRP A 97 -13.68 10.84 1.73
N GLY A 98 -14.77 10.16 1.33
CA GLY A 98 -15.66 10.57 0.22
C GLY A 98 -16.08 12.05 0.25
N ASP A 99 -16.52 12.53 1.42
CA ASP A 99 -16.99 13.92 1.60
C ASP A 99 -15.86 14.92 1.95
N TRP A 100 -14.67 14.43 2.31
CA TRP A 100 -13.57 15.29 2.72
C TRP A 100 -12.94 16.01 1.52
N GLY A 101 -12.50 17.25 1.71
CA GLY A 101 -11.83 18.03 0.67
C GLY A 101 -12.76 18.64 -0.37
N ALA A 102 -14.04 18.83 -0.06
CA ALA A 102 -14.95 19.59 -0.92
C ALA A 102 -14.38 20.99 -1.22
N GLY A 103 -14.30 21.35 -2.50
CA GLY A 103 -13.71 22.61 -2.97
C GLY A 103 -12.19 22.58 -3.17
N MET A 104 -11.51 21.51 -2.77
CA MET A 104 -10.11 21.26 -3.13
C MET A 104 -10.05 20.53 -4.46
N TRP A 105 -9.18 20.98 -5.36
CA TRP A 105 -8.97 20.39 -6.68
C TRP A 105 -7.62 19.67 -6.75
N ASN A 106 -7.46 18.80 -7.75
CA ASN A 106 -6.27 17.97 -7.94
C ASN A 106 -5.90 17.10 -6.73
N LEU A 107 -6.90 16.57 -6.03
CA LEU A 107 -6.68 15.59 -4.97
C LEU A 107 -6.64 14.17 -5.52
N LEU A 108 -5.61 13.41 -5.13
CA LEU A 108 -5.49 11.98 -5.38
C LEU A 108 -5.49 11.24 -4.03
N LEU A 109 -6.52 10.44 -3.79
CA LEU A 109 -6.57 9.54 -2.64
C LEU A 109 -5.69 8.33 -2.93
N ASP A 110 -4.74 8.09 -2.05
CA ASP A 110 -3.91 6.91 -2.06
C ASP A 110 -4.34 5.95 -0.95
N THR A 111 -4.37 4.66 -1.27
CA THR A 111 -4.69 3.59 -0.34
C THR A 111 -3.77 2.40 -0.59
N HIS A 112 -3.45 1.70 0.49
CA HIS A 112 -2.61 0.51 0.47
C HIS A 112 -3.45 -0.70 0.83
N HIS A 113 -3.44 -1.74 -0.01
CA HIS A 113 -4.26 -2.93 0.21
C HIS A 113 -3.39 -4.17 0.38
N TYR A 114 -3.46 -4.74 1.57
CA TYR A 114 -2.75 -5.95 1.97
C TYR A 114 -3.67 -6.82 2.84
N GLU A 115 -3.67 -8.13 2.60
CA GLU A 115 -4.58 -9.07 3.29
C GLU A 115 -3.82 -10.05 4.19
N ILE A 116 -2.68 -9.62 4.74
CA ILE A 116 -1.69 -10.51 5.40
C ILE A 116 -1.23 -10.05 6.79
N PHE A 117 -1.57 -8.83 7.23
CA PHE A 117 -1.01 -8.25 8.45
C PHE A 117 -1.84 -8.47 9.72
N ASP A 118 -2.92 -9.24 9.62
CA ASP A 118 -3.72 -9.72 10.75
C ASP A 118 -4.13 -11.18 10.55
N MET A 119 -4.42 -11.86 11.66
CA MET A 119 -4.76 -13.28 11.67
C MET A 119 -6.09 -13.60 10.95
N GLY A 120 -7.04 -12.66 10.93
CA GLY A 120 -8.34 -12.85 10.30
C GLY A 120 -8.25 -12.85 8.78
N MET A 121 -7.42 -11.96 8.22
CA MET A 121 -7.19 -11.85 6.78
C MET A 121 -6.23 -12.94 6.28
N ILE A 122 -5.08 -13.15 6.94
CA ILE A 122 -4.07 -14.09 6.45
C ILE A 122 -4.53 -15.57 6.50
N ALA A 123 -5.57 -15.87 7.29
CA ALA A 123 -6.17 -17.20 7.37
C ALA A 123 -7.26 -17.45 6.31
N GLN A 124 -7.59 -16.46 5.48
CA GLN A 124 -8.61 -16.61 4.43
C GLN A 124 -8.15 -17.61 3.36
N SER A 125 -9.13 -18.21 2.69
CA SER A 125 -8.84 -19.05 1.53
C SER A 125 -8.41 -18.18 0.34
N PRO A 126 -7.69 -18.74 -0.66
CA PRO A 126 -7.33 -17.98 -1.85
C PRO A 126 -8.52 -17.37 -2.60
N ASP A 127 -9.67 -18.05 -2.61
CA ASP A 127 -10.89 -17.52 -3.24
C ASP A 127 -11.52 -16.39 -2.42
N ALA A 128 -11.43 -16.45 -1.08
CA ALA A 128 -11.89 -15.36 -0.22
C ALA A 128 -11.01 -14.11 -0.38
N HIS A 129 -9.68 -14.28 -0.49
CA HIS A 129 -8.77 -13.16 -0.81
C HIS A 129 -9.14 -12.46 -2.13
N ILE A 130 -9.43 -13.24 -3.18
CA ILE A 130 -9.91 -12.69 -4.46
C ILE A 130 -11.20 -11.88 -4.26
N GLY A 131 -12.17 -12.41 -3.51
CA GLY A 131 -13.42 -11.70 -3.21
C GLY A 131 -13.18 -10.37 -2.48
N ILE A 132 -12.30 -10.37 -1.48
CA ILE A 132 -11.96 -9.17 -0.70
C ILE A 132 -11.30 -8.11 -1.60
N ALA A 133 -10.35 -8.49 -2.46
CA ALA A 133 -9.74 -7.57 -3.42
C ALA A 133 -10.78 -6.97 -4.39
N CYS A 134 -11.68 -7.79 -4.92
CA CYS A 134 -12.74 -7.33 -5.82
C CYS A 134 -13.70 -6.34 -5.13
N ASP A 135 -14.11 -6.64 -3.89
CA ASP A 135 -14.96 -5.75 -3.09
C ASP A 135 -14.24 -4.44 -2.75
N PHE A 136 -12.94 -4.49 -2.49
CA PHE A 136 -12.14 -3.30 -2.28
C PHE A 136 -12.08 -2.40 -3.52
N GLY A 137 -11.92 -2.98 -4.71
CA GLY A 137 -12.01 -2.23 -5.97
C GLY A 137 -13.36 -1.49 -6.14
N ASN A 138 -14.46 -2.12 -5.73
CA ASN A 138 -15.78 -1.47 -5.71
C ASN A 138 -15.82 -0.28 -4.73
N GLN A 139 -15.21 -0.42 -3.55
CA GLN A 139 -15.12 0.67 -2.58
C GLN A 139 -14.30 1.85 -3.13
N MET A 140 -13.14 1.58 -3.75
CA MET A 140 -12.31 2.61 -4.39
C MET A 140 -13.09 3.38 -5.45
N ALA A 141 -13.83 2.68 -6.31
CA ALA A 141 -14.64 3.29 -7.36
C ALA A 141 -15.83 4.13 -6.83
N SER A 142 -16.30 3.84 -5.60
CA SER A 142 -17.47 4.49 -5.00
C SER A 142 -17.18 5.86 -4.37
N THR A 143 -15.91 6.24 -4.18
CA THR A 143 -15.55 7.43 -3.40
C THR A 143 -15.87 8.77 -4.09
N GLY A 144 -16.04 8.76 -5.42
CA GLY A 144 -16.15 9.99 -6.21
C GLY A 144 -14.86 10.81 -6.30
N LYS A 145 -13.72 10.27 -5.84
CA LYS A 145 -12.40 10.89 -5.92
C LYS A 145 -11.49 10.11 -6.85
N TRP A 146 -10.46 10.77 -7.38
CA TRP A 146 -9.35 10.03 -7.95
C TRP A 146 -8.71 9.18 -6.86
N THR A 147 -8.71 7.86 -7.04
CA THR A 147 -8.27 6.89 -6.04
C THR A 147 -7.32 5.89 -6.68
N ILE A 148 -6.12 5.75 -6.13
CA ILE A 148 -5.09 4.81 -6.60
C ILE A 148 -4.76 3.81 -5.50
N ALA A 149 -4.57 2.54 -5.86
CA ALA A 149 -3.94 1.57 -4.98
C ALA A 149 -2.41 1.78 -5.05
N GLY A 150 -1.86 2.72 -4.26
CA GLY A 150 -0.45 3.10 -4.34
C GLY A 150 0.51 2.06 -3.78
N GLU A 151 0.01 1.11 -2.99
CA GLU A 151 0.74 -0.09 -2.64
C GLU A 151 -0.17 -1.32 -2.54
N TRP A 152 0.33 -2.44 -3.06
CA TRP A 152 -0.26 -3.78 -2.99
C TRP A 152 0.80 -4.79 -3.46
N THR A 153 0.57 -6.08 -3.24
CA THR A 153 1.55 -7.13 -3.60
C THR A 153 0.88 -8.41 -4.11
N GLY A 154 1.68 -9.37 -4.59
CA GLY A 154 1.23 -10.73 -4.87
C GLY A 154 1.17 -11.61 -3.62
N GLY A 155 1.68 -11.12 -2.49
CA GLY A 155 1.76 -11.87 -1.24
C GLY A 155 0.40 -12.21 -0.64
N MET A 156 0.22 -13.51 -0.38
CA MET A 156 -0.91 -14.06 0.38
C MET A 156 -0.46 -14.57 1.75
N THR A 157 0.82 -14.37 2.08
CA THR A 157 1.42 -14.70 3.36
C THR A 157 2.30 -13.54 3.85
N ASP A 158 2.62 -13.54 5.14
CA ASP A 158 3.60 -12.62 5.72
C ASP A 158 4.97 -13.32 5.96
N CYS A 159 5.28 -14.34 5.15
CA CYS A 159 6.44 -15.20 5.32
C CYS A 159 7.78 -14.53 5.00
N ALA A 160 7.81 -13.51 4.13
CA ALA A 160 9.03 -12.89 3.67
C ALA A 160 9.91 -12.43 4.85
N LYS A 161 11.20 -12.77 4.80
CA LYS A 161 12.14 -12.51 5.89
C LYS A 161 12.09 -11.05 6.34
N TRP A 162 11.81 -10.86 7.63
CA TRP A 162 11.72 -9.55 8.29
C TRP A 162 10.65 -8.60 7.75
N LEU A 163 9.65 -9.11 7.03
CA LEU A 163 8.49 -8.31 6.63
C LEU A 163 7.79 -7.66 7.83
N ASN A 164 7.66 -8.39 8.94
CA ASN A 164 7.09 -7.89 10.19
C ASN A 164 8.07 -7.06 11.05
N GLY A 165 9.30 -6.88 10.57
CA GLY A 165 10.42 -6.27 11.26
C GLY A 165 11.54 -7.26 11.60
N LYS A 166 12.74 -6.72 11.83
CA LYS A 166 13.93 -7.50 12.17
C LYS A 166 13.70 -8.39 13.40
N ASP A 167 14.13 -9.65 13.28
CA ASP A 167 14.05 -10.69 14.31
C ASP A 167 12.61 -11.05 14.75
N LYS A 168 11.60 -10.71 13.95
CA LYS A 168 10.23 -11.18 14.13
C LYS A 168 9.88 -12.28 13.13
N GLY A 169 9.04 -13.23 13.57
CA GLY A 169 8.52 -14.31 12.74
C GLY A 169 7.39 -13.88 11.81
N ALA A 170 6.72 -14.87 11.23
CA ALA A 170 5.54 -14.73 10.39
C ALA A 170 4.30 -15.25 11.11
N ARG A 171 3.14 -14.63 10.87
CA ARG A 171 1.86 -15.13 11.36
C ARG A 171 1.49 -16.43 10.68
N TYR A 172 1.81 -16.55 9.39
CA TYR A 172 1.41 -17.68 8.55
C TYR A 172 1.91 -19.04 9.08
N ASP A 173 3.17 -19.10 9.52
CA ASP A 173 3.78 -20.32 10.07
C ASP A 173 3.75 -20.38 11.61
N GLY A 174 3.04 -19.45 12.26
CA GLY A 174 2.91 -19.42 13.71
C GLY A 174 4.16 -18.95 14.46
N THR A 175 5.19 -18.43 13.78
CA THR A 175 6.44 -17.98 14.44
C THR A 175 6.37 -16.54 14.96
N PHE A 176 5.37 -15.76 14.55
CA PHE A 176 5.09 -14.44 15.11
C PHE A 176 4.36 -14.56 16.46
N GLU A 177 4.71 -13.71 17.42
CA GLU A 177 4.13 -13.76 18.77
C GLU A 177 2.59 -13.64 18.75
N GLY A 178 1.91 -14.57 19.40
CA GLY A 178 0.44 -14.60 19.48
C GLY A 178 -0.28 -15.11 18.23
N SER A 179 0.46 -15.59 17.22
CA SER A 179 -0.13 -16.19 16.01
C SER A 179 -0.42 -17.69 16.17
N SER A 180 -1.22 -18.23 15.25
CA SER A 180 -1.50 -19.67 15.13
C SER A 180 -1.08 -20.14 13.76
N TRP A 181 -0.59 -21.38 13.67
CA TRP A 181 -0.13 -21.95 12.40
C TRP A 181 -1.25 -22.08 11.37
N ILE A 182 -0.99 -21.64 10.14
CA ILE A 182 -1.88 -21.75 8.97
C ILE A 182 -1.22 -22.61 7.89
N GLY A 183 0.06 -22.38 7.62
CA GLY A 183 0.80 -23.03 6.55
C GLY A 183 2.31 -22.87 6.69
N ASP A 184 3.04 -23.36 5.69
CA ASP A 184 4.51 -23.37 5.70
C ASP A 184 5.11 -22.23 4.87
N CYS A 185 6.19 -21.63 5.39
CA CYS A 185 6.91 -20.51 4.77
C CYS A 185 8.09 -20.93 3.87
N ALA A 186 8.30 -22.22 3.60
CA ALA A 186 9.34 -22.72 2.70
C ALA A 186 9.18 -22.11 1.30
N GLY A 187 10.30 -21.65 0.74
CA GLY A 187 10.36 -20.95 -0.54
C GLY A 187 9.81 -19.52 -0.53
N LYS A 188 9.05 -19.13 0.51
CA LYS A 188 8.47 -17.78 0.69
C LYS A 188 9.34 -16.89 1.59
N TYR A 189 9.97 -17.47 2.62
CA TYR A 189 10.80 -16.74 3.58
C TYR A 189 12.02 -16.05 2.94
N SER A 190 12.75 -16.79 2.11
CA SER A 190 13.85 -16.27 1.31
C SER A 190 13.99 -17.14 0.06
N GLY A 191 13.89 -16.54 -1.13
CA GLY A 191 13.90 -17.29 -2.38
C GLY A 191 13.48 -16.46 -3.59
N THR A 192 13.08 -17.17 -4.64
CA THR A 192 12.57 -16.61 -5.91
C THR A 192 11.26 -17.32 -6.25
N VAL A 193 10.53 -16.83 -7.24
CA VAL A 193 9.29 -17.48 -7.70
C VAL A 193 9.56 -18.93 -8.11
N ALA A 194 10.76 -19.26 -8.58
CA ALA A 194 11.15 -20.63 -8.92
C ALA A 194 11.05 -21.61 -7.73
N THR A 195 11.25 -21.14 -6.49
CA THR A 195 11.18 -21.97 -5.27
C THR A 195 9.78 -22.13 -4.70
N LEU A 196 8.79 -21.39 -5.23
CA LEU A 196 7.40 -21.51 -4.81
C LEU A 196 6.78 -22.82 -5.32
N SER A 197 5.84 -23.37 -4.56
CA SER A 197 5.03 -24.51 -5.00
C SER A 197 4.13 -24.13 -6.18
N ASP A 198 3.68 -25.11 -6.96
CA ASP A 198 2.76 -24.84 -8.07
C ASP A 198 1.41 -24.28 -7.57
N ALA A 199 0.98 -24.67 -6.38
CA ALA A 199 -0.20 -24.12 -5.73
C ALA A 199 -0.01 -22.63 -5.37
N ASP A 200 1.13 -22.26 -4.78
CA ASP A 200 1.46 -20.87 -4.47
C ASP A 200 1.50 -20.04 -5.77
N LYS A 201 2.17 -20.53 -6.82
CA LYS A 201 2.24 -19.84 -8.11
C LYS A 201 0.85 -19.61 -8.72
N SER A 202 -0.01 -20.63 -8.68
CA SER A 202 -1.38 -20.53 -9.18
C SER A 202 -2.19 -19.51 -8.37
N ASN A 203 -2.09 -19.55 -7.05
CA ASN A 203 -2.86 -18.65 -6.17
C ASN A 203 -2.40 -17.19 -6.31
N ILE A 204 -1.10 -16.95 -6.30
CA ILE A 204 -0.52 -15.61 -6.50
C ILE A 204 -0.92 -15.03 -7.86
N GLY A 205 -0.84 -15.82 -8.93
CA GLY A 205 -1.23 -15.35 -10.27
C GLY A 205 -2.71 -14.95 -10.35
N ARG A 206 -3.60 -15.78 -9.78
CA ARG A 206 -5.04 -15.47 -9.69
C ARG A 206 -5.30 -14.20 -8.88
N PHE A 207 -4.65 -14.08 -7.72
CA PHE A 207 -4.80 -12.94 -6.82
C PHE A 207 -4.28 -11.63 -7.44
N ILE A 208 -3.14 -11.68 -8.14
CA ILE A 208 -2.63 -10.53 -8.90
C ILE A 208 -3.64 -10.09 -9.97
N GLU A 209 -4.17 -11.02 -10.77
CA GLU A 209 -5.15 -10.68 -11.80
C GLU A 209 -6.43 -10.06 -11.23
N ALA A 210 -6.92 -10.58 -10.09
CA ALA A 210 -8.08 -10.03 -9.41
C ALA A 210 -7.82 -8.62 -8.86
N GLN A 211 -6.66 -8.39 -8.25
CA GLN A 211 -6.24 -7.07 -7.76
C GLN A 211 -6.12 -6.06 -8.91
N LEU A 212 -5.52 -6.44 -10.04
CA LEU A 212 -5.45 -5.60 -11.24
C LEU A 212 -6.86 -5.20 -11.73
N ASP A 213 -7.75 -6.19 -11.88
CA ASP A 213 -9.15 -5.94 -12.29
C ASP A 213 -9.90 -5.06 -11.29
N ALA A 214 -9.64 -5.22 -10.00
CA ALA A 214 -10.26 -4.45 -8.94
C ALA A 214 -9.79 -2.98 -8.95
N TYR A 215 -8.49 -2.75 -8.99
CA TYR A 215 -7.92 -1.41 -8.84
C TYR A 215 -8.05 -0.57 -10.11
N GLU A 216 -8.12 -1.21 -11.29
CA GLU A 216 -8.45 -0.55 -12.56
C GLU A 216 -9.93 -0.12 -12.66
N ARG A 217 -10.79 -0.48 -11.69
CA ARG A 217 -12.13 0.15 -11.54
C ARG A 217 -12.04 1.61 -11.06
N ALA A 218 -10.95 1.98 -10.41
CA ALA A 218 -10.63 3.35 -10.00
C ALA A 218 -9.54 3.94 -10.91
N ASN A 219 -8.48 4.52 -10.36
CA ASN A 219 -7.42 5.19 -11.14
C ASN A 219 -6.15 4.34 -11.29
N GLY A 220 -6.23 3.03 -11.04
CA GLY A 220 -5.14 2.09 -11.23
C GLY A 220 -4.35 1.84 -9.95
N TRP A 221 -3.08 1.49 -10.13
CA TRP A 221 -2.33 0.76 -9.12
C TRP A 221 -0.80 0.97 -9.25
N ILE A 222 -0.09 0.79 -8.14
CA ILE A 222 1.37 0.80 -8.07
C ILE A 222 1.80 -0.39 -7.21
N PHE A 223 2.49 -1.37 -7.80
CA PHE A 223 2.89 -2.59 -7.10
C PHE A 223 4.06 -2.32 -6.15
N TRP A 224 3.95 -2.80 -4.91
CA TRP A 224 5.03 -2.85 -3.94
C TRP A 224 5.68 -4.25 -3.96
N THR A 225 6.86 -4.44 -4.55
CA THR A 225 7.76 -3.44 -5.16
C THR A 225 8.37 -3.96 -6.46
N TRP A 226 9.11 -3.11 -7.17
CA TRP A 226 9.75 -3.50 -8.43
C TRP A 226 10.68 -4.71 -8.28
N LYS A 227 11.46 -4.77 -7.21
CA LYS A 227 12.40 -5.88 -6.94
C LYS A 227 12.70 -6.04 -5.46
N THR A 228 13.08 -7.24 -5.06
CA THR A 228 13.65 -7.54 -3.74
C THR A 228 14.93 -8.37 -3.90
N GLU A 229 15.60 -8.68 -2.79
CA GLU A 229 16.77 -9.58 -2.81
C GLU A 229 16.39 -11.05 -2.70
N GLY A 230 15.15 -11.35 -2.29
CA GLY A 230 14.71 -12.74 -2.11
C GLY A 230 13.33 -12.90 -1.47
N ALA A 231 12.39 -12.00 -1.73
CA ALA A 231 11.00 -12.09 -1.27
C ALA A 231 10.09 -12.20 -2.51
N PRO A 232 9.80 -13.43 -2.99
CA PRO A 232 9.21 -13.64 -4.32
C PRO A 232 7.79 -13.10 -4.45
N GLU A 233 7.02 -13.10 -3.37
CA GLU A 233 5.68 -12.52 -3.31
C GLU A 233 5.67 -11.00 -3.53
N TRP A 234 6.80 -10.33 -3.28
CA TRP A 234 6.98 -8.87 -3.27
C TRP A 234 7.86 -8.35 -4.41
N ASP A 235 8.35 -9.22 -5.29
CA ASP A 235 9.26 -8.89 -6.39
C ASP A 235 8.51 -8.91 -7.73
N MET A 236 8.00 -7.75 -8.18
CA MET A 236 7.28 -7.64 -9.44
C MET A 236 8.09 -8.16 -10.63
N ARG A 237 9.40 -7.86 -10.65
CA ARG A 237 10.30 -8.28 -11.73
C ARG A 237 10.43 -9.81 -11.80
N ASP A 238 10.53 -10.49 -10.67
CA ASP A 238 10.58 -11.96 -10.61
C ASP A 238 9.22 -12.59 -10.94
N LEU A 239 8.12 -11.99 -10.47
CA LEU A 239 6.75 -12.41 -10.82
C LEU A 239 6.48 -12.28 -12.33
N LEU A 240 6.94 -11.19 -12.97
CA LEU A 240 6.88 -11.01 -14.43
C LEU A 240 7.72 -12.04 -15.16
N ALA A 241 8.97 -12.27 -14.74
CA ALA A 241 9.89 -13.20 -15.38
C ALA A 241 9.38 -14.65 -15.36
N ASN A 242 8.58 -15.01 -14.36
CA ASN A 242 8.00 -16.34 -14.20
C ASN A 242 6.52 -16.43 -14.64
N GLY A 243 5.97 -15.36 -15.23
CA GLY A 243 4.62 -15.35 -15.80
C GLY A 243 3.49 -15.44 -14.76
N LEU A 244 3.75 -15.03 -13.52
CA LEU A 244 2.73 -14.87 -12.48
C LEU A 244 2.10 -13.47 -12.53
N PHE A 245 2.86 -12.45 -12.93
CA PHE A 245 2.32 -11.14 -13.26
C PHE A 245 1.98 -11.07 -14.76
N PRO A 246 0.80 -10.57 -15.17
CA PRO A 246 0.43 -10.47 -16.56
C PRO A 246 1.42 -9.68 -17.43
N GLN A 247 1.72 -10.18 -18.63
CA GLN A 247 2.47 -9.47 -19.66
C GLN A 247 1.90 -9.84 -21.06
N PRO A 248 1.26 -8.90 -21.80
CA PRO A 248 0.98 -7.51 -21.43
C PRO A 248 0.16 -7.39 -20.14
N LEU A 249 0.24 -6.25 -19.44
CA LEU A 249 -0.41 -6.04 -18.14
C LEU A 249 -1.95 -6.23 -18.19
N THR A 250 -2.54 -6.14 -19.39
CA THR A 250 -3.96 -6.36 -19.66
C THR A 250 -4.33 -7.83 -19.92
N ALA A 251 -3.36 -8.74 -20.01
CA ALA A 251 -3.62 -10.16 -20.19
C ALA A 251 -4.26 -10.76 -18.93
N ARG A 252 -5.13 -11.76 -19.11
CA ARG A 252 -5.74 -12.52 -18.03
C ARG A 252 -5.74 -14.01 -18.36
N LYS A 253 -5.18 -14.84 -17.47
CA LYS A 253 -5.35 -16.30 -17.49
C LYS A 253 -6.66 -16.71 -16.82
N HIS A 254 -7.16 -15.87 -15.91
CA HIS A 254 -8.36 -16.08 -15.11
C HIS A 254 -9.29 -14.85 -15.25
N PRO A 255 -9.92 -14.63 -16.42
CA PRO A 255 -10.80 -13.48 -16.62
C PRO A 255 -12.10 -13.60 -15.81
N GLY A 256 -12.68 -12.45 -15.43
CA GLY A 256 -14.01 -12.38 -14.81
C GLY A 256 -14.05 -12.70 -13.31
N GLN A 257 -12.92 -12.59 -12.61
CA GLN A 257 -12.86 -12.88 -11.17
C GLN A 257 -13.68 -11.90 -10.31
N CYS A 258 -13.80 -10.63 -10.75
CA CYS A 258 -14.54 -9.60 -10.03
C CYS A 258 -15.95 -9.30 -10.58
N GLY A 259 -16.46 -10.13 -11.49
CA GLY A 259 -17.72 -9.89 -12.21
C GLY A 259 -17.54 -8.93 -13.38
#